data_AF-A0A9D6CYT3-F1
#
_entry.id   AF-A0A9D6CYT3-F1
#
_cell.length_a   1.000
_cell.length_b   1.000
_cell.length_c   1.000
_cell.angle_alpha   90.00
_cell.angle_beta   90.00
_cell.angle_gamma   90.00
#
_symmetry.space_group_name_H-M   'P 1'
#
loop_
_entity.id
_entity.type
_entity.pdbx_description
1 polymer ?
#
loop_
_entity_poly.entity_id
_entity_poly.type
_entity_poly.pdbx_seq_one_letter_code
_entity_poly.pdbx_strand_id
1 'polypeptide(L)'
;MRPKVLMNAESFGFGPTAAIASFFPYLRPHVPTLGYIGEGHSLDLQTPLPYNDLHDCTNWSDSAILRVMRQYDVFVTATDFRMAALAKQAGLFTVIYDPLTWFWREMPDAVKACDMYLAQNFIGVADALAGYLPHMRAQAHTVAPILQKAVPLHKGDTVLINFGGLLNPFWSLADAVSYARSMYRAIKATLPVDVTPVVCASTAIAKALPEMNAKSYARADMLTLMAQSKLAFMTSGLGNIYDAAQYDLPTVWLPPTNDSQGQQLALLVNAGLTDQHIDWQHIDGSLAVDYHAPQAEVMAHIVRRVHGLAAPAARTAVAHAYAQVNALGHSKTRGLIQRFGTGGAEEVAGHILNILESKAAA
;
A
#
# COMPACT_ATOMS: atom_id res chain seq x y z
N MET A 1 -18.20 9.13 28.77
CA MET A 1 -18.48 9.63 27.39
C MET A 1 -17.87 8.63 26.43
N ARG A 2 -18.47 8.28 25.29
CA ARG A 2 -17.84 7.33 24.35
C ARG A 2 -16.64 8.01 23.66
N PRO A 3 -15.46 7.37 23.57
CA PRO A 3 -14.29 8.00 22.96
C PRO A 3 -14.50 8.39 21.50
N LYS A 4 -13.94 9.54 21.11
CA LYS A 4 -13.87 10.02 19.73
C LYS A 4 -12.54 9.58 19.10
N VAL A 5 -12.61 9.05 17.89
CA VAL A 5 -11.45 8.51 17.17
C VAL A 5 -11.13 9.38 15.96
N LEU A 6 -9.87 9.76 15.81
CA LEU A 6 -9.35 10.43 14.61
C LEU A 6 -8.41 9.48 13.88
N MET A 7 -8.61 9.29 12.59
CA MET A 7 -7.80 8.40 11.76
C MET A 7 -6.98 9.18 10.73
N ASN A 8 -5.83 8.66 10.37
CA ASN A 8 -4.95 9.23 9.36
C ASN A 8 -4.15 8.13 8.65
N ALA A 9 -3.58 8.45 7.49
CA ALA A 9 -2.64 7.59 6.79
C ALA A 9 -1.52 8.43 6.18
N GLU A 10 -0.32 7.86 6.12
CA GLU A 10 0.83 8.47 5.46
C GLU A 10 0.52 8.70 3.97
N SER A 11 0.88 9.89 3.46
CA SER A 11 0.66 10.28 2.06
C SER A 11 1.72 9.66 1.13
N PHE A 12 1.83 8.34 1.13
CA PHE A 12 2.81 7.58 0.36
C PHE A 12 2.14 6.41 -0.38
N GLY A 13 1.82 6.64 -1.66
CA GLY A 13 1.01 5.74 -2.46
C GLY A 13 -0.38 5.50 -1.85
N PHE A 14 -1.01 4.37 -2.19
CA PHE A 14 -2.31 3.98 -1.65
C PHE A 14 -2.25 2.98 -0.50
N GLY A 15 -1.09 2.38 -0.21
CA GLY A 15 -0.99 1.33 0.81
C GLY A 15 -1.55 1.77 2.18
N PRO A 16 -1.03 2.86 2.77
CA PRO A 16 -1.50 3.36 4.07
C PRO A 16 -3.00 3.73 4.08
N THR A 17 -3.46 4.52 3.11
CA THR A 17 -4.87 4.95 3.06
C THR A 17 -5.82 3.77 2.79
N ALA A 18 -5.43 2.81 1.94
CA ALA A 18 -6.23 1.62 1.69
C ALA A 18 -6.36 0.74 2.94
N ALA A 19 -5.35 0.70 3.82
CA ALA A 19 -5.44 -0.01 5.09
C ALA A 19 -6.54 0.58 5.98
N ILE A 20 -6.53 1.91 6.19
CA ILE A 20 -7.57 2.62 6.96
C ILE A 20 -8.96 2.33 6.37
N ALA A 21 -9.11 2.48 5.05
CA ALA A 21 -10.38 2.21 4.37
C ALA A 21 -10.85 0.75 4.51
N SER A 22 -9.93 -0.19 4.74
CA SER A 22 -10.24 -1.61 4.85
C SER A 22 -10.74 -2.00 6.24
N PHE A 23 -10.20 -1.42 7.33
CA PHE A 23 -10.72 -1.68 8.68
C PHE A 23 -11.78 -0.67 9.14
N PHE A 24 -11.98 0.44 8.42
CA PHE A 24 -13.06 1.40 8.70
C PHE A 24 -14.45 0.75 8.85
N PRO A 25 -14.90 -0.17 7.97
CA PRO A 25 -16.24 -0.76 8.08
C PRO A 25 -16.46 -1.58 9.36
N TYR A 26 -15.40 -2.08 9.97
CA TYR A 26 -15.45 -2.82 11.23
C TYR A 26 -15.49 -1.89 12.45
N LEU A 27 -14.97 -0.66 12.32
CA LEU A 27 -15.02 0.35 13.38
C LEU A 27 -16.33 1.16 13.37
N ARG A 28 -16.81 1.52 12.17
CA ARG A 28 -17.93 2.46 11.99
C ARG A 28 -19.20 2.12 12.78
N PRO A 29 -19.66 0.85 12.87
CA PRO A 29 -20.86 0.51 13.63
C PRO A 29 -20.72 0.71 15.15
N HIS A 30 -19.48 0.69 15.67
CA HIS A 30 -19.20 0.67 17.10
C HIS A 30 -18.71 2.01 17.64
N VAL A 31 -18.07 2.82 16.79
CA VAL A 31 -17.52 4.12 17.18
C VAL A 31 -18.48 5.24 16.76
N PRO A 32 -19.09 5.99 17.70
CA PRO A 32 -20.08 7.03 17.36
C PRO A 32 -19.46 8.23 16.61
N THR A 33 -18.23 8.59 16.94
CA THR A 33 -17.51 9.73 16.36
C THR A 33 -16.18 9.25 15.78
N LEU A 34 -16.15 9.14 14.45
CA LEU A 34 -14.95 8.85 13.66
C LEU A 34 -14.66 10.04 12.76
N GLY A 35 -13.51 10.66 12.96
CA GLY A 35 -12.94 11.65 12.06
C GLY A 35 -11.83 11.05 11.19
N TYR A 36 -11.57 11.66 10.04
CA TYR A 36 -10.36 11.44 9.25
C TYR A 36 -9.62 12.77 9.07
N ILE A 37 -8.30 12.75 9.18
CA ILE A 37 -7.42 13.86 8.79
C ILE A 37 -6.38 13.35 7.81
N GLY A 38 -6.20 14.05 6.70
CA GLY A 38 -5.18 13.66 5.71
C GLY A 38 -5.04 14.69 4.62
N GLU A 39 -4.14 14.40 3.69
CA GLU A 39 -3.76 15.32 2.61
C GLU A 39 -3.70 14.62 1.26
N GLY A 40 -3.85 15.40 0.19
CA GLY A 40 -3.63 14.96 -1.19
C GLY A 40 -4.32 13.64 -1.55
N HIS A 41 -3.56 12.70 -2.13
CA HIS A 41 -4.09 11.43 -2.63
C HIS A 41 -4.52 10.47 -1.53
N SER A 42 -4.20 10.73 -0.26
CA SER A 42 -4.75 9.92 0.83
C SER A 42 -6.28 10.03 0.90
N LEU A 43 -6.86 11.13 0.42
CA LEU A 43 -8.30 11.42 0.42
C LEU A 43 -9.09 10.68 -0.67
N ASP A 44 -8.43 10.18 -1.72
CA ASP A 44 -9.06 9.48 -2.85
C ASP A 44 -9.91 8.28 -2.37
N LEU A 45 -9.42 7.53 -1.38
CA LEU A 45 -10.10 6.35 -0.83
C LEU A 45 -10.96 6.65 0.41
N GLN A 46 -10.83 7.84 0.99
CA GLN A 46 -11.43 8.18 2.29
C GLN A 46 -12.69 9.04 2.14
N THR A 47 -12.71 9.93 1.15
CA THR A 47 -13.87 10.81 0.87
C THR A 47 -15.19 10.06 0.68
N PRO A 48 -15.23 8.87 0.03
CA PRO A 48 -16.48 8.11 -0.09
C PRO A 48 -16.97 7.44 1.21
N LEU A 49 -16.18 7.42 2.28
CA LEU A 49 -16.52 6.73 3.53
C LEU A 49 -17.32 7.64 4.49
N PRO A 50 -18.28 7.09 5.27
CA PRO A 50 -19.17 7.86 6.14
C PRO A 50 -18.51 8.30 7.46
N TYR A 51 -17.55 9.22 7.37
CA TYR A 51 -16.96 9.91 8.51
C TYR A 51 -17.93 10.92 9.14
N ASN A 52 -17.76 11.21 10.43
CA ASN A 52 -18.43 12.33 11.08
C ASN A 52 -17.79 13.65 10.66
N ASP A 53 -16.45 13.66 10.61
CA ASP A 53 -15.65 14.80 10.19
C ASP A 53 -14.55 14.32 9.23
N LEU A 54 -14.32 15.05 8.14
CA LEU A 54 -13.21 14.82 7.23
C LEU A 54 -12.43 16.13 7.08
N HIS A 55 -11.17 16.10 7.49
CA HIS A 55 -10.27 17.25 7.51
C HIS A 55 -9.22 17.09 6.42
N ASP A 56 -9.34 17.87 5.35
CA ASP A 56 -8.25 18.04 4.39
C ASP A 56 -7.22 19.01 4.99
N CYS A 57 -6.11 18.45 5.48
CA CYS A 57 -5.03 19.21 6.09
C CYS A 57 -3.92 19.60 5.11
N THR A 58 -4.19 19.54 3.80
CA THR A 58 -3.23 19.97 2.78
C THR A 58 -2.78 21.42 3.07
N ASN A 59 -1.47 21.61 3.22
CA ASN A 59 -0.83 22.89 3.56
C ASN A 59 -1.11 23.44 4.98
N TRP A 60 -1.65 22.65 5.90
CA TRP A 60 -1.84 23.10 7.28
C TRP A 60 -0.53 23.12 8.05
N SER A 61 -0.43 24.03 9.03
CA SER A 61 0.65 24.00 10.02
C SER A 61 0.40 22.93 11.09
N ASP A 62 1.46 22.47 11.75
CA ASP A 62 1.37 21.57 12.91
C ASP A 62 0.43 22.12 14.00
N SER A 63 0.42 23.45 14.20
CA SER A 63 -0.47 24.10 15.17
C SER A 63 -1.96 23.99 14.81
N ALA A 64 -2.31 24.00 13.52
CA ALA A 64 -3.67 23.79 13.05
C ALA A 64 -4.07 22.31 13.20
N ILE A 65 -3.17 21.39 12.85
CA ILE A 65 -3.36 19.95 13.04
C ILE A 65 -3.60 19.62 14.52
N LEU A 66 -2.76 20.12 15.42
CA LEU A 66 -2.89 19.93 16.87
C LEU A 66 -4.23 20.46 17.42
N ARG A 67 -4.78 21.53 16.83
CA ARG A 67 -6.09 22.06 17.23
C ARG A 67 -7.23 21.11 16.88
N VAL A 68 -7.14 20.40 15.76
CA VAL A 68 -8.10 19.35 15.40
C VAL A 68 -7.90 18.13 16.30
N MET A 69 -6.67 17.65 16.47
CA MET A 69 -6.37 16.47 17.28
C MET A 69 -6.93 16.57 18.70
N ARG A 70 -6.80 17.73 19.36
CA ARG A 70 -7.32 17.97 20.73
C ARG A 70 -8.83 17.81 20.90
N GLN A 71 -9.58 17.62 19.82
CA GLN A 71 -11.02 17.36 19.85
C GLN A 71 -11.36 15.86 19.94
N TYR A 72 -10.35 14.98 19.88
CA TYR A 72 -10.46 13.53 19.86
C TYR A 72 -9.68 12.91 21.03
N ASP A 73 -10.00 11.65 21.35
CA ASP A 73 -9.42 10.92 22.48
C ASP A 73 -8.40 9.87 22.02
N VAL A 74 -8.61 9.32 20.82
CA VAL A 74 -7.78 8.26 20.22
C VAL A 74 -7.38 8.65 18.82
N PHE A 75 -6.11 8.42 18.49
CA PHE A 75 -5.55 8.60 17.17
C PHE A 75 -5.11 7.26 16.58
N VAL A 76 -5.57 6.94 15.37
CA VAL A 76 -5.15 5.72 14.66
C VAL A 76 -4.48 6.14 13.36
N THR A 77 -3.23 5.75 13.18
CA THR A 77 -2.50 6.02 11.94
C THR A 77 -2.09 4.75 11.22
N ALA A 78 -2.18 4.75 9.89
CA ALA A 78 -1.40 3.86 9.06
C ALA A 78 -0.05 4.52 8.72
N THR A 79 0.96 4.19 9.53
CA THR A 79 2.39 4.45 9.26
C THR A 79 2.81 5.93 9.15
N ASP A 80 1.97 6.88 9.54
CA ASP A 80 2.35 8.29 9.59
C ASP A 80 2.97 8.65 10.94
N PHE A 81 4.29 8.45 11.01
CA PHE A 81 5.03 8.64 12.25
C PHE A 81 5.09 10.11 12.70
N ARG A 82 5.03 11.07 11.77
CA ARG A 82 4.93 12.49 12.11
C ARG A 82 3.61 12.79 12.79
N MET A 83 2.50 12.33 12.21
CA MET A 83 1.17 12.57 12.77
C MET A 83 0.95 11.81 14.09
N ALA A 84 1.53 10.62 14.23
CA ALA A 84 1.56 9.92 15.53
C ALA A 84 2.29 10.73 16.61
N ALA A 85 3.44 11.33 16.29
CA ALA A 85 4.16 12.18 17.25
C ALA A 85 3.34 13.42 17.65
N LEU A 86 2.67 14.08 16.70
CA LEU A 86 1.75 15.20 16.98
C LEU A 86 0.55 14.75 17.84
N ALA A 87 0.00 13.57 17.59
CA ALA A 87 -1.09 13.02 18.39
C ALA A 87 -0.66 12.77 19.85
N LYS A 88 0.54 12.22 20.06
CA LYS A 88 1.13 12.08 21.41
C LYS A 88 1.32 13.44 22.09
N GLN A 89 1.81 14.45 21.36
CA GLN A 89 1.92 15.82 21.88
C GLN A 89 0.56 16.42 22.26
N ALA A 90 -0.50 16.08 21.54
CA ALA A 90 -1.87 16.48 21.85
C ALA A 90 -2.51 15.67 22.99
N GLY A 91 -1.82 14.65 23.52
CA GLY A 91 -2.28 13.83 24.65
C GLY A 91 -3.21 12.69 24.27
N LEU A 92 -3.30 12.32 22.99
CA LEU A 92 -4.18 11.25 22.53
C LEU A 92 -3.56 9.88 22.83
N PHE A 93 -4.43 8.88 22.97
CA PHE A 93 -3.99 7.49 22.87
C PHE A 93 -3.67 7.18 21.41
N THR A 94 -2.43 6.84 21.10
CA THR A 94 -1.94 6.70 19.73
C THR A 94 -1.74 5.23 19.37
N VAL A 95 -2.47 4.81 18.34
CA VAL A 95 -2.36 3.51 17.69
C VAL A 95 -1.64 3.68 16.37
N ILE A 96 -0.59 2.90 16.16
CA ILE A 96 0.12 2.85 14.87
C ILE A 96 -0.13 1.48 14.26
N TYR A 97 -0.74 1.45 13.08
CA TYR A 97 -0.73 0.31 12.18
C TYR A 97 0.44 0.43 11.21
N ASP A 98 1.25 -0.62 11.12
CA ASP A 98 2.47 -0.63 10.33
C ASP A 98 2.54 -1.89 9.44
N PRO A 99 2.32 -1.75 8.12
CA PRO A 99 2.49 -2.85 7.18
C PRO A 99 3.96 -3.13 6.84
N LEU A 100 4.88 -2.27 7.29
CA LEU A 100 6.29 -2.23 6.90
C LEU A 100 7.22 -2.44 8.10
N THR A 101 6.79 -3.11 9.17
CA THR A 101 7.63 -3.39 10.36
C THR A 101 9.00 -3.99 10.01
N TRP A 102 9.06 -4.81 8.97
CA TRP A 102 10.27 -5.47 8.46
C TRP A 102 11.23 -4.55 7.68
N PHE A 103 10.76 -3.38 7.24
CA PHE A 103 11.48 -2.47 6.34
C PHE A 103 12.35 -1.46 7.09
N TRP A 104 11.93 -1.03 8.28
CA TRP A 104 12.63 0.00 9.03
C TRP A 104 14.00 -0.51 9.48
N ARG A 105 15.06 0.26 9.19
CA ARG A 105 16.41 -0.06 9.68
C ARG A 105 16.55 0.14 11.18
N GLU A 106 15.88 1.18 11.66
CA GLU A 106 15.80 1.54 13.07
C GLU A 106 14.34 1.80 13.41
N MET A 107 13.97 1.46 14.64
CA MET A 107 12.61 1.72 15.12
C MET A 107 12.36 3.23 15.22
N PRO A 108 11.34 3.77 14.53
CA PRO A 108 10.99 5.18 14.62
C PRO A 108 10.61 5.57 16.05
N ASP A 109 10.98 6.78 16.49
CA ASP A 109 10.68 7.24 17.85
C ASP A 109 9.18 7.31 18.14
N ALA A 110 8.36 7.63 17.13
CA ALA A 110 6.91 7.60 17.25
C ALA A 110 6.37 6.20 17.60
N VAL A 111 7.04 5.14 17.13
CA VAL A 111 6.69 3.75 17.46
C VAL A 111 7.07 3.44 18.91
N LYS A 112 8.22 3.91 19.39
CA LYS A 112 8.61 3.74 20.81
C LYS A 112 7.68 4.46 21.78
N ALA A 113 7.05 5.54 21.31
CA ALA A 113 6.19 6.41 22.13
C ALA A 113 4.69 6.13 21.97
N CYS A 114 4.28 5.27 21.04
CA CYS A 114 2.87 4.96 20.85
C CYS A 114 2.31 4.11 21.99
N ASP A 115 0.99 4.07 22.12
CA ASP A 115 0.33 3.28 23.16
C ASP A 115 -0.02 1.87 22.66
N MET A 116 -0.15 1.70 21.33
CA MET A 116 -0.32 0.41 20.68
C MET A 116 0.31 0.42 19.29
N TYR A 117 1.02 -0.67 18.97
CA TYR A 117 1.65 -0.91 17.68
C TYR A 117 1.10 -2.20 17.07
N LEU A 118 0.50 -2.09 15.88
CA LEU A 118 -0.09 -3.20 15.14
C LEU A 118 0.76 -3.48 13.91
N ALA A 119 1.62 -4.49 14.00
CA ALA A 119 2.51 -4.91 12.93
C ALA A 119 1.80 -5.90 11.99
N GLN A 120 1.58 -5.53 10.74
CA GLN A 120 1.06 -6.48 9.76
C GLN A 120 2.09 -7.58 9.52
N ASN A 121 1.68 -8.83 9.60
CA ASN A 121 2.57 -9.95 9.35
C ASN A 121 3.02 -9.99 7.87
N PHE A 122 4.30 -10.26 7.69
CA PHE A 122 4.96 -10.44 6.41
C PHE A 122 6.32 -11.13 6.63
N ILE A 123 7.03 -11.44 5.55
CA ILE A 123 8.38 -11.99 5.60
C ILE A 123 9.28 -11.02 6.38
N GLY A 124 9.97 -11.51 7.42
CA GLY A 124 10.91 -10.73 8.24
C GLY A 124 10.29 -9.98 9.43
N VAL A 125 8.96 -9.93 9.56
CA VAL A 125 8.30 -9.17 10.65
C VAL A 125 8.60 -9.75 12.03
N ALA A 126 8.57 -11.08 12.17
CA ALA A 126 8.89 -11.73 13.44
C ALA A 126 10.32 -11.42 13.91
N ASP A 127 11.29 -11.45 12.99
CA ASP A 127 12.69 -11.17 13.28
C ASP A 127 12.90 -9.68 13.62
N ALA A 128 12.28 -8.78 12.84
CA ALA A 128 12.32 -7.34 13.10
C ALA A 128 11.74 -7.02 14.48
N LEU A 129 10.55 -7.54 14.79
CA LEU A 129 9.95 -7.39 16.11
C LEU A 129 10.86 -7.93 17.20
N ALA A 130 11.42 -9.14 17.05
CA ALA A 130 12.32 -9.73 18.04
C ALA A 130 13.52 -8.83 18.37
N GLY A 131 14.08 -8.14 17.37
CA GLY A 131 15.13 -7.12 17.56
C GLY A 131 14.65 -5.89 18.35
N TYR A 132 13.37 -5.54 18.26
CA TYR A 132 12.76 -4.39 18.94
C TYR A 132 12.14 -4.69 20.31
N LEU A 133 11.82 -5.95 20.60
CA LEU A 133 11.08 -6.38 21.79
C LEU A 133 11.64 -5.91 23.14
N PRO A 134 12.96 -5.66 23.34
CA PRO A 134 13.45 -5.07 24.60
C PRO A 134 12.76 -3.75 24.97
N HIS A 135 12.13 -3.05 24.02
CA HIS A 135 11.54 -1.73 24.22
C HIS A 135 9.99 -1.69 24.13
N MET A 136 9.31 -2.78 23.74
CA MET A 136 7.96 -2.70 23.15
C MET A 136 6.95 -3.79 23.56
N ARG A 137 7.36 -4.81 24.33
CA ARG A 137 6.61 -6.09 24.44
C ARG A 137 5.13 -5.99 24.85
N ALA A 138 4.74 -5.01 25.66
CA ALA A 138 3.35 -4.88 26.13
C ALA A 138 2.41 -4.16 25.14
N GLN A 139 2.97 -3.53 24.09
CA GLN A 139 2.23 -2.61 23.20
C GLN A 139 2.17 -3.11 21.75
N ALA A 140 2.99 -4.09 21.39
CA ALA A 140 3.09 -4.60 20.01
C ALA A 140 2.24 -5.87 19.80
N HIS A 141 1.41 -5.85 18.76
CA HIS A 141 0.64 -7.01 18.30
C HIS A 141 0.95 -7.27 16.83
N THR A 142 1.23 -8.52 16.49
CA THR A 142 1.27 -8.95 15.09
C THR A 142 -0.16 -9.28 14.66
N VAL A 143 -0.59 -8.69 13.55
CA VAL A 143 -1.90 -8.93 12.93
C VAL A 143 -1.73 -9.57 11.56
N ALA A 144 -2.72 -10.34 11.12
CA ALA A 144 -2.75 -10.89 9.77
C ALA A 144 -2.73 -9.78 8.70
N PRO A 145 -2.43 -10.11 7.43
CA PRO A 145 -2.55 -9.16 6.32
C PRO A 145 -3.95 -8.57 6.19
N ILE A 146 -4.02 -7.26 5.91
CA ILE A 146 -5.27 -6.58 5.62
C ILE A 146 -5.72 -6.97 4.20
N LEU A 147 -6.67 -7.90 4.17
CA LEU A 147 -7.38 -8.34 2.99
C LEU A 147 -8.87 -8.16 3.23
N GLN A 148 -9.59 -7.64 2.24
CA GLN A 148 -11.04 -7.69 2.26
C GLN A 148 -11.52 -9.11 1.95
N LYS A 149 -12.76 -9.39 2.32
CA LYS A 149 -13.40 -10.66 1.97
C LYS A 149 -13.37 -10.85 0.46
N ALA A 150 -12.86 -12.00 0.01
CA ALA A 150 -12.78 -12.32 -1.40
C ALA A 150 -14.18 -12.31 -2.03
N VAL A 151 -14.28 -11.75 -3.23
CA VAL A 151 -15.43 -12.03 -4.11
C VAL A 151 -15.21 -13.38 -4.81
N PRO A 152 -16.27 -14.09 -5.23
CA PRO A 152 -16.10 -15.35 -5.92
C PRO A 152 -15.25 -15.20 -7.18
N LEU A 153 -14.35 -16.16 -7.41
CA LEU A 153 -13.50 -16.20 -8.60
C LEU A 153 -14.34 -16.40 -9.85
N HIS A 154 -14.11 -15.57 -10.86
CA HIS A 154 -14.74 -15.66 -12.17
C HIS A 154 -13.66 -15.52 -13.22
N LYS A 155 -12.81 -16.54 -13.39
CA LYS A 155 -11.67 -16.47 -14.33
C LYS A 155 -12.15 -16.01 -15.70
N GLY A 156 -11.73 -14.81 -16.09
CA GLY A 156 -11.97 -14.21 -17.39
C GLY A 156 -10.66 -14.03 -18.15
N ASP A 157 -10.76 -13.39 -19.32
CA ASP A 157 -9.61 -13.15 -20.21
C ASP A 157 -9.01 -11.74 -20.05
N THR A 158 -9.42 -11.01 -19.00
CA THR A 158 -8.98 -9.62 -18.78
C THR A 158 -7.51 -9.58 -18.38
N VAL A 159 -6.76 -8.67 -18.99
CA VAL A 159 -5.42 -8.28 -18.52
C VAL A 159 -5.54 -7.01 -17.69
N LEU A 160 -5.09 -7.07 -16.44
CA LEU A 160 -5.07 -5.92 -15.54
C LEU A 160 -3.70 -5.22 -15.59
N ILE A 161 -3.70 -3.89 -15.66
CA ILE A 161 -2.52 -3.06 -15.38
C ILE A 161 -2.86 -2.20 -14.16
N ASN A 162 -2.25 -2.49 -13.01
CA ASN A 162 -2.50 -1.76 -11.78
C ASN A 162 -1.24 -1.01 -11.31
N PHE A 163 -1.24 0.31 -11.53
CA PHE A 163 -0.18 1.18 -11.07
C PHE A 163 -0.29 1.52 -9.57
N GLY A 164 -1.43 1.29 -8.94
CA GLY A 164 -1.71 1.71 -7.58
C GLY A 164 -1.72 3.24 -7.45
N GLY A 165 -1.31 3.75 -6.28
CA GLY A 165 -1.31 5.19 -6.00
C GLY A 165 -0.22 5.97 -6.75
N LEU A 166 0.97 5.36 -6.93
CA LEU A 166 2.23 5.91 -7.46
C LEU A 166 2.80 7.16 -6.77
N LEU A 167 1.97 8.11 -6.34
CA LEU A 167 2.40 9.38 -5.77
C LEU A 167 3.08 9.20 -4.41
N ASN A 168 4.17 9.92 -4.18
CA ASN A 168 4.88 9.98 -2.92
C ASN A 168 5.72 11.28 -2.85
N PRO A 169 6.22 11.68 -1.67
CA PRO A 169 6.92 12.95 -1.49
C PRO A 169 8.25 13.11 -2.26
N PHE A 170 8.83 12.02 -2.79
CA PHE A 170 10.18 12.03 -3.36
C PHE A 170 10.23 12.09 -4.89
N TRP A 171 9.07 12.08 -5.56
CA TRP A 171 9.02 12.30 -7.01
C TRP A 171 7.78 13.08 -7.42
N SER A 172 7.87 13.81 -8.54
CA SER A 172 6.80 14.68 -8.99
C SER A 172 5.67 13.89 -9.65
N LEU A 173 4.49 14.53 -9.77
CA LEU A 173 3.40 14.00 -10.60
C LEU A 173 3.87 13.75 -12.05
N ALA A 174 4.74 14.62 -12.59
CA ALA A 174 5.29 14.46 -13.93
C ALA A 174 6.13 13.18 -14.05
N ASP A 175 6.93 12.85 -13.05
CA ASP A 175 7.74 11.62 -13.01
C ASP A 175 6.84 10.38 -12.96
N ALA A 176 5.83 10.40 -12.09
CA ALA A 176 4.86 9.32 -11.96
C ALA A 176 4.06 9.10 -13.27
N VAL A 177 3.67 10.18 -13.95
CA VAL A 177 3.00 10.14 -15.26
C VAL A 177 3.94 9.58 -16.33
N SER A 178 5.21 10.00 -16.34
CA SER A 178 6.21 9.50 -17.29
C SER A 178 6.43 8.00 -17.14
N TYR A 179 6.55 7.53 -15.89
CA TYR A 179 6.66 6.12 -15.57
C TYR A 179 5.44 5.33 -16.05
N ALA A 180 4.23 5.74 -15.65
CA ALA A 180 2.99 5.04 -15.99
C ALA A 180 2.77 4.96 -17.50
N ARG A 181 2.99 6.08 -18.23
CA ARG A 181 2.88 6.12 -19.70
C ARG A 181 3.86 5.17 -20.37
N SER A 182 5.10 5.13 -19.93
CA SER A 182 6.16 4.32 -20.54
C SER A 182 5.90 2.83 -20.33
N MET A 183 5.53 2.44 -19.11
CA MET A 183 5.15 1.06 -18.79
C MET A 183 3.87 0.65 -19.54
N TYR A 184 2.84 1.49 -19.55
CA TYR A 184 1.62 1.22 -20.32
C TYR A 184 1.90 0.97 -21.79
N ARG A 185 2.71 1.82 -22.43
CA ARG A 185 3.09 1.64 -23.85
C ARG A 185 3.85 0.34 -24.08
N ALA A 186 4.80 0.00 -23.20
CA ALA A 186 5.56 -1.24 -23.28
C ALA A 186 4.66 -2.48 -23.14
N ILE A 187 3.72 -2.46 -22.19
CA ILE A 187 2.74 -3.53 -21.96
C ILE A 187 1.79 -3.63 -23.15
N LYS A 188 1.16 -2.53 -23.58
CA LYS A 188 0.20 -2.55 -24.69
C LYS A 188 0.84 -3.03 -26.00
N ALA A 189 2.12 -2.71 -26.24
CA ALA A 189 2.87 -3.20 -27.40
C ALA A 189 3.31 -4.68 -27.31
N THR A 190 3.13 -5.31 -26.15
CA THR A 190 3.43 -6.72 -25.89
C THR A 190 2.17 -7.60 -25.98
N LEU A 191 1.01 -7.06 -25.60
CA LEU A 191 -0.25 -7.78 -25.62
C LEU A 191 -0.73 -8.08 -27.06
N PRO A 192 -1.49 -9.17 -27.26
CA PRO A 192 -2.19 -9.42 -28.52
C PRO A 192 -3.08 -8.23 -28.94
N VAL A 193 -3.26 -8.05 -30.24
CA VAL A 193 -3.95 -6.87 -30.82
C VAL A 193 -5.40 -6.75 -30.35
N ASP A 194 -6.07 -7.88 -30.14
CA ASP A 194 -7.46 -8.01 -29.67
C ASP A 194 -7.60 -7.84 -28.15
N VAL A 195 -6.50 -7.89 -27.39
CA VAL A 195 -6.52 -7.73 -25.94
C VAL A 195 -6.44 -6.25 -25.56
N THR A 196 -7.48 -5.74 -24.92
CA THR A 196 -7.49 -4.41 -24.30
C THR A 196 -7.36 -4.54 -22.79
N PRO A 197 -6.27 -4.04 -22.19
CA PRO A 197 -6.10 -4.13 -20.75
C PRO A 197 -7.05 -3.18 -20.02
N VAL A 198 -7.48 -3.58 -18.82
CA VAL A 198 -8.11 -2.67 -17.85
C VAL A 198 -6.99 -2.00 -17.05
N VAL A 199 -7.03 -0.67 -16.95
CA VAL A 199 -5.97 0.10 -16.32
C VAL A 199 -6.47 0.79 -15.05
N CYS A 200 -5.75 0.58 -13.94
CA CYS A 200 -6.04 1.14 -12.63
C CYS A 200 -4.88 2.05 -12.20
N ALA A 201 -5.21 3.26 -11.74
CA ALA A 201 -4.25 4.25 -11.24
C ALA A 201 -4.94 5.25 -10.30
N SER A 202 -4.17 6.07 -9.58
CA SER A 202 -4.72 7.19 -8.80
C SER A 202 -5.43 8.22 -9.69
N THR A 203 -6.32 9.01 -9.10
CA THR A 203 -7.14 9.99 -9.83
C THR A 203 -6.29 10.99 -10.61
N ALA A 204 -5.18 11.45 -10.03
CA ALA A 204 -4.27 12.39 -10.67
C ALA A 204 -3.59 11.79 -11.92
N ILE A 205 -3.12 10.53 -11.82
CA ILE A 205 -2.47 9.83 -12.93
C ILE A 205 -3.48 9.50 -14.03
N ALA A 206 -4.67 9.02 -13.67
CA ALA A 206 -5.74 8.73 -14.61
C ALA A 206 -6.15 9.96 -15.43
N LYS A 207 -6.27 11.13 -14.77
CA LYS A 207 -6.58 12.40 -15.43
C LYS A 207 -5.45 12.88 -16.36
N ALA A 208 -4.19 12.66 -15.97
CA ALA A 208 -3.04 13.07 -16.76
C ALA A 208 -2.76 12.19 -17.99
N LEU A 209 -3.36 10.99 -18.05
CA LEU A 209 -3.13 9.99 -19.10
C LEU A 209 -4.46 9.45 -19.67
N PRO A 210 -5.29 10.30 -20.32
CA PRO A 210 -6.57 9.88 -20.88
C PRO A 210 -6.44 8.78 -21.94
N GLU A 211 -5.29 8.68 -22.63
CA GLU A 211 -5.00 7.64 -23.61
C GLU A 211 -4.95 6.21 -23.03
N MET A 212 -4.84 6.09 -21.70
CA MET A 212 -4.84 4.82 -20.99
C MET A 212 -6.25 4.34 -20.62
N ASN A 213 -7.25 5.23 -20.70
CA ASN A 213 -8.58 5.01 -20.13
C ASN A 213 -8.51 4.47 -18.68
N ALA A 214 -7.51 4.94 -17.92
CA ALA A 214 -7.28 4.50 -16.56
C ALA A 214 -8.35 5.05 -15.63
N LYS A 215 -8.70 4.29 -14.59
CA LYS A 215 -9.65 4.73 -13.56
C LYS A 215 -9.09 4.47 -12.16
N SER A 216 -9.49 5.32 -11.22
CA SER A 216 -9.39 5.02 -9.80
C SER A 216 -10.65 4.23 -9.43
N TYR A 217 -10.46 3.01 -8.95
CA TYR A 217 -11.56 2.11 -8.59
C TYR A 217 -11.77 2.12 -7.08
N ALA A 218 -13.04 2.05 -6.66
CA ALA A 218 -13.34 1.68 -5.29
C ALA A 218 -12.82 0.27 -5.00
N ARG A 219 -12.56 -0.02 -3.73
CA ARG A 219 -11.93 -1.27 -3.32
C ARG A 219 -12.71 -2.51 -3.80
N ALA A 220 -14.04 -2.52 -3.67
CA ALA A 220 -14.88 -3.63 -4.10
C ALA A 220 -14.84 -3.88 -5.62
N ASP A 221 -14.79 -2.81 -6.41
CA ASP A 221 -14.67 -2.91 -7.87
C ASP A 221 -13.30 -3.46 -8.26
N MET A 222 -12.23 -3.04 -7.57
CA MET A 222 -10.89 -3.56 -7.77
C MET A 222 -10.82 -5.08 -7.51
N LEU A 223 -11.45 -5.56 -6.44
CA LEU A 223 -11.51 -7.00 -6.13
C LEU A 223 -12.26 -7.79 -7.23
N THR A 224 -13.34 -7.21 -7.77
CA THR A 224 -14.08 -7.79 -8.90
C THR A 224 -13.20 -7.88 -10.15
N LEU A 225 -12.43 -6.84 -10.44
CA LEU A 225 -11.47 -6.86 -11.55
C LEU A 225 -10.38 -7.92 -11.36
N MET A 226 -9.83 -8.05 -10.14
CA MET A 226 -8.85 -9.10 -9.83
C MET A 226 -9.43 -10.50 -10.08
N ALA A 227 -10.64 -10.76 -9.59
CA ALA A 227 -11.32 -12.04 -9.73
C ALA A 227 -11.64 -12.42 -11.18
N GLN A 228 -11.74 -11.42 -12.07
CA GLN A 228 -12.01 -11.55 -13.50
C GLN A 228 -10.75 -11.55 -14.38
N SER A 229 -9.59 -11.22 -13.80
CA SER A 229 -8.35 -11.10 -14.54
C SER A 229 -7.70 -12.45 -14.78
N LYS A 230 -7.17 -12.64 -15.99
CA LYS A 230 -6.33 -13.77 -16.35
C LYS A 230 -4.93 -13.63 -15.75
N LEU A 231 -4.39 -12.42 -15.82
CA LEU A 231 -3.08 -12.04 -15.30
C LEU A 231 -3.03 -10.53 -15.07
N ALA A 232 -2.02 -10.08 -14.32
CA ALA A 232 -1.83 -8.67 -14.04
C ALA A 232 -0.38 -8.19 -14.23
N PHE A 233 -0.25 -6.91 -14.56
CA PHE A 233 0.97 -6.12 -14.42
C PHE A 233 0.76 -5.14 -13.27
N MET A 234 1.56 -5.24 -12.21
CA MET A 234 1.28 -4.52 -10.98
C MET A 234 2.53 -3.91 -10.36
N THR A 235 2.40 -2.73 -9.76
CA THR A 235 3.43 -2.27 -8.81
C THR A 235 3.46 -3.20 -7.60
N SER A 236 4.65 -3.46 -7.07
CA SER A 236 4.89 -4.44 -5.99
C SER A 236 4.62 -3.87 -4.60
N GLY A 237 3.54 -3.11 -4.43
CA GLY A 237 3.09 -2.70 -3.09
C GLY A 237 2.41 -3.84 -2.35
N LEU A 238 2.56 -3.92 -1.02
CA LEU A 238 2.00 -5.00 -0.19
C LEU A 238 0.52 -5.32 -0.44
N GLY A 239 -0.32 -4.29 -0.63
CA GLY A 239 -1.74 -4.51 -0.94
C GLY A 239 -1.94 -5.30 -2.24
N ASN A 240 -1.21 -4.92 -3.30
CA ASN A 240 -1.24 -5.64 -4.58
C ASN A 240 -0.69 -7.06 -4.46
N ILE A 241 0.37 -7.25 -3.66
CA ILE A 241 0.99 -8.56 -3.40
C ILE A 241 -0.02 -9.51 -2.76
N TYR A 242 -0.70 -9.06 -1.70
CA TYR A 242 -1.68 -9.89 -1.01
C TYR A 242 -2.97 -10.08 -1.83
N ASP A 243 -3.40 -9.10 -2.62
CA ASP A 243 -4.52 -9.25 -3.54
C ASP A 243 -4.23 -10.31 -4.61
N ALA A 244 -3.06 -10.23 -5.25
CA ALA A 244 -2.65 -11.23 -6.24
C ALA A 244 -2.63 -12.63 -5.62
N ALA A 245 -2.15 -12.74 -4.37
CA ALA A 245 -2.15 -14.00 -3.64
C ALA A 245 -3.57 -14.51 -3.32
N GLN A 246 -4.49 -13.62 -2.94
CA GLN A 246 -5.87 -13.98 -2.61
C GLN A 246 -6.64 -14.51 -3.83
N TYR A 247 -6.38 -13.97 -5.02
CA TYR A 247 -7.05 -14.37 -6.26
C TYR A 247 -6.26 -15.39 -7.08
N ASP A 248 -5.13 -15.89 -6.58
CA ASP A 248 -4.24 -16.81 -7.30
C ASP A 248 -3.88 -16.27 -8.70
N LEU A 249 -3.63 -14.96 -8.78
CA LEU A 249 -3.53 -14.19 -10.03
C LEU A 249 -2.08 -14.16 -10.54
N PRO A 250 -1.76 -14.81 -11.67
CA PRO A 250 -0.44 -14.72 -12.27
C PRO A 250 -0.04 -13.27 -12.52
N THR A 251 1.10 -12.85 -11.97
CA THR A 251 1.46 -11.43 -11.93
C THR A 251 2.88 -11.16 -12.43
N VAL A 252 3.03 -10.13 -13.28
CA VAL A 252 4.30 -9.49 -13.56
C VAL A 252 4.43 -8.27 -12.65
N TRP A 253 5.38 -8.30 -11.72
CA TRP A 253 5.69 -7.13 -10.92
C TRP A 253 6.49 -6.12 -11.75
N LEU A 254 5.99 -4.88 -11.81
CA LEU A 254 6.62 -3.77 -12.51
C LEU A 254 7.85 -3.25 -11.76
N PRO A 255 8.75 -2.52 -12.45
CA PRO A 255 9.92 -1.91 -11.80
C PRO A 255 9.54 -1.16 -10.53
N PRO A 256 10.25 -1.39 -9.41
CA PRO A 256 9.96 -0.70 -8.16
C PRO A 256 10.01 0.82 -8.32
N THR A 257 8.97 1.49 -7.84
CA THR A 257 8.88 2.96 -7.85
C THR A 257 9.29 3.58 -6.51
N ASN A 258 9.74 2.76 -5.55
CA ASN A 258 10.36 3.16 -4.29
C ASN A 258 11.19 2.01 -3.70
N ASP A 259 11.93 2.32 -2.64
CA ASP A 259 12.75 1.39 -1.87
C ASP A 259 11.96 0.22 -1.27
N SER A 260 10.84 0.50 -0.61
CA SER A 260 10.04 -0.56 0.02
C SER A 260 9.54 -1.61 -0.99
N GLN A 261 9.18 -1.18 -2.21
CA GLN A 261 8.75 -2.07 -3.29
C GLN A 261 9.88 -2.96 -3.80
N GLY A 262 11.11 -2.43 -3.89
CA GLY A 262 12.28 -3.20 -4.31
C GLY A 262 12.68 -4.24 -3.28
N GLN A 263 12.68 -3.86 -2.00
CA GLN A 263 12.94 -4.81 -0.90
C GLN A 263 11.84 -5.88 -0.78
N GLN A 264 10.57 -5.52 -0.98
CA GLN A 264 9.44 -6.48 -1.03
C GLN A 264 9.68 -7.54 -2.11
N LEU A 265 10.07 -7.13 -3.31
CA LEU A 265 10.35 -8.07 -4.39
C LEU A 265 11.53 -8.97 -4.07
N ALA A 266 12.62 -8.43 -3.52
CA ALA A 266 13.76 -9.25 -3.10
C ALA A 266 13.34 -10.33 -2.08
N LEU A 267 12.51 -9.98 -1.10
CA LEU A 267 11.97 -10.94 -0.12
C LEU A 267 11.10 -12.01 -0.77
N LEU A 268 10.22 -11.65 -1.71
CA LEU A 268 9.37 -12.61 -2.41
C LEU A 268 10.18 -13.54 -3.32
N VAL A 269 11.16 -13.01 -4.05
CA VAL A 269 12.06 -13.78 -4.92
C VAL A 269 12.86 -14.79 -4.10
N ASN A 270 13.47 -14.35 -2.99
CA ASN A 270 14.22 -15.22 -2.09
C ASN A 270 13.36 -16.31 -1.46
N ALA A 271 12.07 -16.04 -1.23
CA ALA A 271 11.12 -17.02 -0.71
C ALA A 271 10.49 -17.91 -1.80
N GLY A 272 10.81 -17.70 -3.09
CA GLY A 272 10.20 -18.44 -4.20
C GLY A 272 8.72 -18.10 -4.44
N LEU A 273 8.25 -16.95 -3.94
CA LEU A 273 6.84 -16.51 -3.96
C LEU A 273 6.57 -15.45 -5.05
N THR A 274 7.33 -15.47 -6.13
CA THR A 274 7.19 -14.54 -7.27
C THR A 274 7.02 -15.30 -8.58
N ASP A 275 5.99 -14.92 -9.36
CA ASP A 275 5.77 -15.42 -10.72
C ASP A 275 6.84 -14.87 -11.67
N GLN A 276 6.83 -13.55 -11.87
CA GLN A 276 7.86 -12.76 -12.56
C GLN A 276 7.95 -11.35 -11.98
N HIS A 277 9.10 -10.72 -12.17
CA HIS A 277 9.31 -9.32 -11.86
C HIS A 277 10.25 -8.67 -12.86
N ILE A 278 10.11 -7.36 -13.03
CA ILE A 278 11.00 -6.52 -13.80
C ILE A 278 11.68 -5.59 -12.80
N ASP A 279 13.00 -5.59 -12.78
CA ASP A 279 13.80 -4.58 -12.11
C ASP A 279 14.37 -3.63 -13.17
N TRP A 280 14.80 -2.44 -12.77
CA TRP A 280 15.39 -1.44 -13.63
C TRP A 280 16.59 -1.96 -14.42
N GLN A 281 17.44 -2.79 -13.80
CA GLN A 281 18.58 -3.42 -14.50
C GLN A 281 18.13 -4.34 -15.66
N HIS A 282 16.92 -4.90 -15.62
CA HIS A 282 16.37 -5.71 -16.72
C HIS A 282 15.96 -4.86 -17.93
N ILE A 283 15.78 -3.55 -17.73
CA ILE A 283 15.37 -2.61 -18.77
C ILE A 283 16.59 -1.96 -19.40
N ASP A 284 17.47 -1.36 -18.59
CA ASP A 284 18.56 -0.51 -19.08
C ASP A 284 19.93 -1.20 -19.09
N GLY A 285 20.04 -2.43 -18.56
CA GLY A 285 21.31 -3.17 -18.44
C GLY A 285 22.31 -2.53 -17.47
N SER A 286 21.89 -1.52 -16.70
CA SER A 286 22.74 -0.89 -15.70
C SER A 286 22.84 -1.73 -14.41
N LEU A 287 23.65 -1.26 -13.47
CA LEU A 287 23.77 -1.89 -12.15
C LEU A 287 22.42 -1.97 -11.43
N ALA A 288 22.22 -2.94 -10.56
CA ALA A 288 21.03 -3.00 -9.69
C ALA A 288 20.86 -1.71 -8.87
N VAL A 289 19.62 -1.32 -8.59
CA VAL A 289 19.35 -0.28 -7.58
C VAL A 289 19.58 -0.90 -6.21
N ASP A 290 20.42 -0.26 -5.38
CA ASP A 290 20.51 -0.62 -3.96
C ASP A 290 19.28 -0.07 -3.22
N TYR A 291 18.23 -0.90 -3.10
CA TYR A 291 17.01 -0.55 -2.39
C TYR A 291 17.19 -0.45 -0.87
N HIS A 292 18.36 -0.84 -0.33
CA HIS A 292 18.71 -0.64 1.07
C HIS A 292 19.50 0.64 1.30
N ALA A 293 19.81 1.46 0.28
CA ALA A 293 20.40 2.79 0.44
C ALA A 293 19.40 3.80 1.06
N PRO A 294 19.83 4.97 1.56
CA PRO A 294 18.92 5.98 2.12
C PRO A 294 17.80 6.33 1.13
N GLN A 295 16.55 6.47 1.61
CA GLN A 295 15.37 6.60 0.75
C GLN A 295 15.51 7.72 -0.30
N ALA A 296 16.03 8.88 0.07
CA ALA A 296 16.25 9.99 -0.87
C ALA A 296 17.21 9.62 -2.01
N GLU A 297 18.25 8.84 -1.74
CA GLU A 297 19.22 8.37 -2.74
C GLU A 297 18.58 7.34 -3.68
N VAL A 298 17.83 6.37 -3.12
CA VAL A 298 17.09 5.37 -3.91
C VAL A 298 16.09 6.06 -4.84
N MET A 299 15.33 7.01 -4.32
CA MET A 299 14.34 7.75 -5.10
C MET A 299 15.00 8.59 -6.19
N ALA A 300 16.12 9.26 -5.90
CA ALA A 300 16.88 9.99 -6.91
C ALA A 300 17.43 9.05 -8.01
N HIS A 301 17.84 7.83 -7.68
CA HIS A 301 18.24 6.82 -8.66
C HIS A 301 17.07 6.41 -9.55
N ILE A 302 15.91 6.09 -8.96
CA ILE A 302 14.70 5.70 -9.69
C ILE A 302 14.25 6.80 -10.64
N VAL A 303 14.18 8.06 -10.18
CA VAL A 303 13.76 9.21 -11.03
C VAL A 303 14.66 9.36 -12.26
N ARG A 304 15.99 9.24 -12.09
CA ARG A 304 16.91 9.30 -13.24
C ARG A 304 16.64 8.19 -14.26
N ARG A 305 16.30 6.99 -13.81
CA ARG A 305 15.96 5.88 -14.72
C ARG A 305 14.62 6.07 -15.41
N VAL A 306 13.63 6.65 -14.71
CA VAL A 306 12.35 7.05 -15.32
C VAL A 306 12.58 8.06 -16.45
N HIS A 307 13.48 9.03 -16.26
CA HIS A 307 13.82 10.02 -17.29
C HIS A 307 14.58 9.41 -18.47
N GLY A 308 15.43 8.41 -18.22
CA GLY A 308 16.16 7.67 -19.25
C GLY A 308 15.38 6.52 -19.90
N LEU A 309 14.12 6.31 -19.53
CA LEU A 309 13.36 5.13 -19.89
C LEU A 309 13.00 5.08 -21.38
N ALA A 310 13.72 4.25 -22.13
CA ALA A 310 13.46 4.01 -23.54
C ALA A 310 12.36 2.94 -23.73
N ALA A 311 11.31 3.28 -24.49
CA ALA A 311 10.18 2.37 -24.74
C ALA A 311 10.58 1.01 -25.34
N PRO A 312 11.53 0.90 -26.29
CA PRO A 312 11.94 -0.40 -26.83
C PRO A 312 12.59 -1.33 -25.79
N ALA A 313 13.39 -0.77 -24.88
CA ALA A 313 14.07 -1.51 -23.83
C ALA A 313 13.05 -2.04 -22.80
N ALA A 314 12.14 -1.17 -22.36
CA ALA A 314 11.02 -1.54 -21.49
C ALA A 314 10.15 -2.64 -22.13
N ARG A 315 9.84 -2.52 -23.42
CA ARG A 315 9.05 -3.52 -24.16
C ARG A 315 9.72 -4.89 -24.15
N THR A 316 11.04 -4.95 -24.31
CA THR A 316 11.78 -6.22 -24.32
C THR A 316 11.67 -6.93 -22.96
N ALA A 317 11.90 -6.20 -21.87
CA ALA A 317 11.76 -6.74 -20.51
C ALA A 317 10.33 -7.20 -20.22
N VAL A 318 9.33 -6.38 -20.61
CA VAL A 318 7.91 -6.72 -20.44
C VAL A 318 7.51 -7.94 -21.26
N ALA A 319 7.96 -8.08 -22.50
CA ALA A 319 7.68 -9.23 -23.35
C ALA A 319 8.25 -10.53 -22.77
N HIS A 320 9.47 -10.48 -22.24
CA HIS A 320 10.10 -11.62 -21.59
C HIS A 320 9.34 -12.08 -20.34
N ALA A 321 8.96 -11.14 -19.47
CA ALA A 321 8.19 -11.45 -18.26
C ALA A 321 6.77 -11.94 -18.59
N TYR A 322 6.10 -11.30 -19.56
CA TYR A 322 4.76 -11.68 -20.00
C TYR A 322 4.71 -13.12 -20.54
N ALA A 323 5.69 -13.52 -21.36
CA ALA A 323 5.72 -14.87 -21.94
C ALA A 323 5.76 -15.96 -20.86
N GLN A 324 6.46 -15.71 -19.74
CA GLN A 324 6.55 -16.65 -18.62
C GLN A 324 5.25 -16.67 -17.80
N VAL A 325 4.65 -15.51 -17.52
CA VAL A 325 3.42 -15.43 -16.70
C VAL A 325 2.19 -15.90 -17.45
N ASN A 326 2.06 -15.60 -18.74
CA ASN A 326 0.88 -15.96 -19.54
C ASN A 326 0.69 -17.48 -19.71
N ALA A 327 1.75 -18.26 -19.48
CA ALA A 327 1.70 -19.73 -19.49
C ALA A 327 1.30 -20.33 -18.13
N LEU A 328 1.21 -19.53 -17.06
CA LEU A 328 0.89 -20.02 -15.72
C LEU A 328 -0.62 -20.24 -15.55
N GLY A 329 -0.99 -21.37 -14.94
CA GLY A 329 -2.37 -21.63 -14.50
C GLY A 329 -2.69 -21.14 -13.08
N HIS A 330 -1.64 -20.86 -12.29
CA HIS A 330 -1.67 -20.49 -10.89
C HIS A 330 -0.50 -19.55 -10.55
N SER A 331 -0.69 -18.69 -9.55
CA SER A 331 0.35 -17.82 -9.01
C SER A 331 1.13 -18.48 -7.88
N LYS A 332 2.45 -18.28 -7.86
CA LYS A 332 3.32 -18.61 -6.73
C LYS A 332 3.01 -17.75 -5.50
N THR A 333 2.44 -16.56 -5.68
CA THR A 333 2.11 -15.64 -4.57
C THR A 333 1.03 -16.20 -3.65
N ARG A 334 0.18 -17.14 -4.12
CA ARG A 334 -0.88 -17.78 -3.33
C ARG A 334 -0.40 -18.39 -2.00
N GLY A 335 0.88 -18.78 -1.93
CA GLY A 335 1.51 -19.29 -0.71
C GLY A 335 1.55 -18.28 0.43
N LEU A 336 1.45 -16.97 0.13
CA LEU A 336 1.39 -15.91 1.14
C LEU A 336 0.14 -16.02 2.02
N ILE A 337 -1.02 -16.34 1.44
CA ILE A 337 -2.27 -16.49 2.20
C ILE A 337 -2.17 -17.65 3.17
N GLN A 338 -1.60 -18.78 2.73
CA GLN A 338 -1.38 -19.95 3.58
C GLN A 338 -0.39 -19.65 4.70
N ARG A 339 0.63 -18.82 4.43
CA ARG A 339 1.70 -18.52 5.38
C ARG A 339 1.32 -17.48 6.42
N PHE A 340 0.60 -16.43 6.03
CA PHE A 340 0.36 -15.25 6.88
C PHE A 340 -1.11 -15.08 7.27
N GLY A 341 -2.01 -15.87 6.70
CA GLY A 341 -3.44 -15.81 6.98
C GLY A 341 -4.14 -14.64 6.27
N THR A 342 -5.36 -14.39 6.74
CA THR A 342 -6.26 -13.33 6.25
C THR A 342 -7.01 -12.75 7.45
N GLY A 343 -7.73 -11.63 7.25
CA GLY A 343 -8.61 -11.07 8.29
C GLY A 343 -7.98 -9.96 9.12
N GLY A 344 -6.80 -9.46 8.71
CA GLY A 344 -6.09 -8.40 9.43
C GLY A 344 -6.92 -7.14 9.66
N ALA A 345 -7.87 -6.82 8.76
CA ALA A 345 -8.75 -5.67 8.93
C ALA A 345 -9.64 -5.80 10.19
N GLU A 346 -10.20 -6.99 10.41
CA GLU A 346 -11.04 -7.29 11.57
C GLU A 346 -10.22 -7.39 12.85
N GLU A 347 -9.03 -8.00 12.79
CA GLU A 347 -8.10 -8.06 13.92
C GLU A 347 -7.66 -6.66 14.38
N VAL A 348 -7.24 -5.80 13.44
CA VAL A 348 -6.88 -4.40 13.73
C VAL A 348 -8.04 -3.66 14.37
N ALA A 349 -9.24 -3.78 13.81
CA ALA A 349 -10.43 -3.15 14.37
C ALA A 349 -10.74 -3.68 15.77
N GLY A 350 -10.66 -4.99 16.00
CA GLY A 350 -10.87 -5.62 17.30
C GLY A 350 -9.91 -5.10 18.38
N HIS A 351 -8.61 -4.98 18.06
CA HIS A 351 -7.63 -4.37 18.96
C HIS A 351 -8.00 -2.93 19.34
N ILE A 352 -8.43 -2.13 18.36
CA ILE A 352 -8.87 -0.75 18.61
C ILE A 352 -10.13 -0.74 19.50
N LEU A 353 -11.15 -1.53 19.17
CA LEU A 353 -12.41 -1.58 19.91
C LEU A 353 -12.21 -1.97 21.39
N ASN A 354 -11.37 -2.97 21.67
CA ASN A 354 -11.06 -3.38 23.04
C ASN A 354 -10.50 -2.23 23.90
N ILE A 355 -9.71 -1.34 23.28
CA ILE A 355 -9.16 -0.16 23.95
C ILE A 355 -10.24 0.90 24.18
N LEU A 356 -11.13 1.11 23.20
CA LEU A 356 -12.24 2.05 23.34
C LEU A 356 -13.20 1.62 24.45
N GLU A 357 -13.46 0.32 24.58
CA GLU A 357 -14.26 -0.24 25.66
C GLU A 357 -13.59 -0.04 27.03
N SER A 358 -12.30 -0.34 27.13
CA SER A 358 -11.52 -0.14 28.36
C SER A 358 -11.51 1.33 28.79
N LYS A 359 -11.42 2.27 27.85
CA LYS A 359 -11.47 3.71 28.10
C LYS A 359 -12.86 4.25 28.41
N ALA A 360 -13.92 3.61 27.91
CA ALA A 360 -15.28 3.98 28.26
C ALA A 360 -15.68 3.53 29.67
N ALA A 361 -15.00 2.51 30.21
CA ALA A 361 -15.21 1.96 31.53
C ALA A 361 -14.39 2.66 32.65
N ALA A 362 -13.29 3.32 32.29
CA ALA A 362 -12.50 4.17 33.18
C ALA A 362 -13.09 5.58 33.28
#